data_AF-A0A7C4M5Z5-F1
#
_entry.id   AF-A0A7C4M5Z5-F1
#
_cell.length_a   1.000
_cell.length_b   1.000
_cell.length_c   1.000
_cell.angle_alpha   90.00
_cell.angle_beta   90.00
_cell.angle_gamma   90.00
#
_symmetry.space_group_name_H-M   'P 1'
#
loop_
_entity.id
_entity.type
_entity.pdbx_description
1 polymer ?
#
loop_
_entity_poly.entity_id
_entity_poly.type
_entity_poly.pdbx_seq_one_letter_code
_entity_poly.pdbx_strand_id
1 'polypeptide(L)'
;MSNTNSLNKNKDVKLVRVWRVNLKDGQEVRVATIEQGPRKPSMCEGCPAPCCQGIFRPVLTAEEFFSKKFPTKFIDAPDWLKKQVPRAEKLAVLAFTENSYCNYFDPQTQKCKIFPNCPKACLAYDCREDPRPEIKKFAKMREKEFKKFKKQ
;
A
#
# COMPACT_ATOMS: atom_id res chain seq x y z
N MET A 1 28.51 -8.72 -26.94
CA MET A 1 28.80 -8.75 -25.49
C MET A 1 27.65 -8.05 -24.79
N SER A 2 26.70 -8.83 -24.27
CA SER A 2 25.46 -8.30 -23.69
C SER A 2 25.73 -7.89 -22.24
N ASN A 3 25.58 -6.59 -21.96
CA ASN A 3 25.66 -6.02 -20.61
C ASN A 3 24.44 -6.50 -19.79
N THR A 4 24.65 -7.51 -18.94
CA THR A 4 23.69 -7.91 -17.92
C THR A 4 23.70 -6.88 -16.80
N ASN A 5 22.71 -5.99 -16.81
CA ASN A 5 22.34 -5.16 -15.67
C ASN A 5 22.09 -6.08 -14.45
N SER A 6 23.09 -6.15 -13.58
CA SER A 6 22.99 -6.85 -12.30
C SER A 6 22.02 -6.06 -11.41
N LEU A 7 20.75 -6.47 -11.46
CA LEU A 7 19.68 -5.97 -10.59
C LEU A 7 20.12 -6.14 -9.13
N ASN A 8 20.15 -5.00 -8.44
CA ASN A 8 20.70 -4.77 -7.11
C ASN A 8 19.85 -5.48 -6.03
N LYS A 9 19.99 -6.80 -5.87
CA LYS A 9 19.20 -7.68 -4.97
C LYS A 9 19.21 -7.29 -3.48
N ASN A 10 20.07 -6.37 -3.04
CA ASN A 10 20.27 -6.04 -1.62
C ASN A 10 19.51 -4.82 -1.08
N LYS A 11 18.89 -3.99 -1.93
CA LYS A 11 18.17 -2.79 -1.45
C LYS A 11 16.74 -3.10 -0.98
N ASP A 12 16.07 -4.07 -1.59
CA ASP A 12 14.66 -4.37 -1.30
C ASP A 12 14.48 -5.09 0.05
N VAL A 13 15.45 -5.90 0.48
CA VAL A 13 15.42 -6.62 1.76
C VAL A 13 15.46 -5.65 2.96
N LYS A 14 16.08 -4.47 2.81
CA LYS A 14 16.17 -3.46 3.89
C LYS A 14 14.81 -2.85 4.27
N LEU A 15 13.79 -3.06 3.46
CA LEU A 15 12.47 -2.49 3.67
C LEU A 15 11.54 -3.41 4.48
N VAL A 16 11.87 -4.70 4.66
CA VAL A 16 11.00 -5.65 5.35
C VAL A 16 11.37 -5.80 6.82
N ARG A 17 10.39 -5.62 7.72
CA ARG A 17 10.52 -5.90 9.17
C ARG A 17 9.55 -6.99 9.58
N VAL A 18 9.97 -7.85 10.50
CA VAL A 18 9.17 -8.99 11.00
C VAL A 18 8.95 -8.85 12.49
N TRP A 19 7.71 -9.05 12.91
CA TRP A 19 7.22 -8.86 14.27
C TRP A 19 6.57 -10.14 14.78
N ARG A 20 6.71 -10.43 16.07
CA ARG A 20 5.91 -11.48 16.72
C ARG A 20 4.60 -10.85 17.20
N VAL A 21 3.47 -11.45 16.81
CA VAL A 21 2.14 -10.93 17.11
C VAL A 21 1.31 -12.07 17.68
N ASN A 22 0.68 -11.83 18.83
CA ASN A 22 -0.27 -12.76 19.41
C ASN A 22 -1.65 -12.52 18.79
N LEU A 23 -2.19 -13.55 18.16
CA LEU A 23 -3.55 -13.56 17.64
C LEU A 23 -4.56 -13.73 18.79
N LYS A 24 -5.84 -13.46 18.50
CA LYS A 24 -6.92 -13.51 19.51
C LYS A 24 -7.15 -14.90 20.09
N ASP A 25 -6.78 -15.94 19.36
CA ASP A 25 -6.82 -17.35 19.77
C ASP A 25 -5.59 -17.78 20.58
N GLY A 26 -4.66 -16.86 20.89
CA GLY A 26 -3.44 -17.12 21.64
C GLY A 26 -2.28 -17.64 20.79
N GLN A 27 -2.46 -17.83 19.48
CA GLN A 27 -1.38 -18.24 18.58
C GLN A 27 -0.38 -17.09 18.36
N GLU A 28 0.91 -17.34 18.56
CA GLU A 28 1.98 -16.43 18.13
C GLU A 28 2.28 -16.64 16.64
N VAL A 29 2.29 -15.56 15.87
CA VAL A 29 2.66 -15.58 14.44
C VAL A 29 3.70 -14.51 14.10
N ARG A 30 4.54 -14.79 13.11
CA ARG A 30 5.52 -13.83 12.60
C ARG A 30 4.95 -13.03 11.43
N VAL A 31 4.62 -11.76 11.70
CA VAL A 31 4.01 -10.84 10.73
C VAL A 31 5.05 -9.91 10.13
N ALA A 32 5.13 -9.85 8.80
CA ALA A 32 5.94 -8.90 8.08
C ALA A 32 5.21 -7.57 7.81
N THR A 33 5.93 -6.47 7.91
CA THR A 33 5.57 -5.13 7.41
C THR A 33 6.63 -4.68 6.40
N ILE A 34 6.28 -3.79 5.48
CA ILE A 34 7.20 -3.33 4.43
C ILE A 34 7.20 -1.81 4.38
N GLU A 35 8.39 -1.22 4.58
CA GLU A 35 8.64 0.20 4.38
C GLU A 35 8.54 0.53 2.89
N GLN A 36 7.84 1.62 2.58
CA GLN A 36 7.56 1.97 1.20
C GLN A 36 8.70 2.85 0.66
N GLY A 37 9.15 2.52 -0.55
CA GLY A 37 10.14 3.32 -1.26
C GLY A 37 9.60 4.72 -1.65
N PRO A 38 10.41 5.53 -2.35
CA PRO A 38 9.99 6.85 -2.81
C PRO A 38 8.77 6.76 -3.74
N ARG A 39 7.99 7.86 -3.76
CA ARG A 39 6.77 8.00 -4.57
C ARG A 39 7.02 7.72 -6.05
N LYS A 40 6.03 7.17 -6.75
CA LYS A 40 6.08 6.93 -8.21
C LYS A 40 4.93 7.66 -8.93
N PRO A 41 5.23 8.74 -9.68
CA PRO A 41 4.20 9.59 -10.30
C PRO A 41 3.35 8.93 -11.39
N SER A 42 3.85 7.89 -12.07
CA SER A 42 3.21 7.33 -13.28
C SER A 42 1.95 6.50 -13.04
N MET A 43 1.44 6.38 -11.81
CA MET A 43 0.39 5.42 -11.44
C MET A 43 -0.99 6.04 -11.20
N CYS A 44 -1.27 7.15 -11.88
CA CYS A 44 -2.45 8.01 -11.64
C CYS A 44 -3.61 7.85 -12.63
N GLU A 45 -3.40 7.18 -13.76
CA GLU A 45 -4.38 7.03 -14.85
C GLU A 45 -5.09 5.67 -14.79
N GLY A 46 -5.73 5.42 -13.65
CA GLY A 46 -5.96 4.06 -13.20
C GLY A 46 -5.01 3.81 -12.05
N CYS A 47 -5.46 3.15 -10.99
CA CYS A 47 -4.55 2.72 -9.94
C CYS A 47 -4.08 1.29 -10.32
N PRO A 48 -3.00 1.10 -11.11
CA PRO A 48 -2.40 -0.21 -11.29
C PRO A 48 -1.64 -0.63 -10.03
N ALA A 49 -1.75 0.16 -8.95
CA ALA A 49 -1.34 -0.26 -7.63
C ALA A 49 -1.83 -1.70 -7.47
N PRO A 50 -0.94 -2.67 -7.24
CA PRO A 50 -1.30 -4.09 -7.25
C PRO A 50 -2.50 -4.36 -6.32
N CYS A 51 -2.69 -3.49 -5.33
CA CYS A 51 -3.84 -3.48 -4.45
C CYS A 51 -5.23 -3.22 -5.04
N CYS A 52 -5.31 -2.66 -6.24
CA CYS A 52 -6.56 -2.29 -6.90
C CYS A 52 -6.80 -3.09 -8.20
N GLN A 53 -5.76 -3.75 -8.74
CA GLN A 53 -5.84 -4.60 -9.94
C GLN A 53 -5.61 -6.10 -9.62
N GLY A 54 -6.20 -6.61 -8.53
CA GLY A 54 -6.13 -8.02 -8.15
C GLY A 54 -6.13 -8.26 -6.63
N ILE A 55 -5.64 -9.43 -6.19
CA ILE A 55 -5.47 -9.81 -4.78
C ILE A 55 -4.09 -9.35 -4.28
N PHE A 56 -3.78 -8.07 -4.45
CA PHE A 56 -2.81 -7.46 -3.55
C PHE A 56 -3.55 -6.50 -2.64
N ARG A 57 -2.99 -6.22 -1.48
CA ARG A 57 -3.54 -5.29 -0.49
C ARG A 57 -2.35 -4.42 -0.11
N PRO A 58 -2.52 -3.09 0.06
CA PRO A 58 -1.40 -2.24 0.44
C PRO A 58 -0.76 -2.82 1.70
N VAL A 59 0.53 -3.16 1.60
CA VAL A 59 1.29 -3.68 2.73
C VAL A 59 1.58 -2.53 3.67
N LEU A 60 1.23 -2.68 4.94
CA LEU A 60 1.43 -1.64 5.92
C LEU A 60 2.91 -1.50 6.28
N THR A 61 3.34 -0.27 6.54
CA THR A 61 4.63 -0.01 7.20
C THR A 61 4.56 -0.39 8.67
N ALA A 62 5.70 -0.43 9.36
CA ALA A 62 5.73 -0.72 10.78
C ALA A 62 4.91 0.29 11.60
N GLU A 63 5.10 1.58 11.31
CA GLU A 63 4.38 2.67 11.98
C GLU A 63 2.87 2.52 11.83
N GLU A 64 2.40 2.21 10.62
CA GLU A 64 0.98 2.05 10.33
C GLU A 64 0.38 0.87 11.06
N PHE A 65 1.10 -0.26 11.04
CA PHE A 65 0.71 -1.48 11.75
C PHE A 65 0.53 -1.23 13.26
N PHE A 66 1.49 -0.56 13.90
CA PHE A 66 1.43 -0.30 15.34
C PHE A 66 0.49 0.84 15.73
N SER A 67 0.33 1.86 14.87
CA SER A 67 -0.58 2.98 15.14
C SER A 67 -2.05 2.55 15.24
N LYS A 68 -2.41 1.39 14.67
CA LYS A 68 -3.79 0.88 14.55
C LYS A 68 -4.77 1.86 13.89
N LYS A 69 -4.27 2.93 13.27
CA LYS A 69 -5.06 3.95 12.58
C LYS A 69 -5.84 3.38 11.40
N PHE A 70 -5.32 2.31 10.81
CA PHE A 70 -5.88 1.65 9.64
C PHE A 70 -6.36 0.24 9.97
N PRO A 71 -7.53 -0.18 9.44
CA PRO A 71 -8.00 -1.53 9.63
C PRO A 71 -7.02 -2.51 8.99
N THR A 72 -6.46 -3.41 9.79
CA THR A 72 -5.39 -4.32 9.38
C THR A 72 -5.95 -5.73 9.22
N LYS A 73 -5.48 -6.44 8.19
CA LYS A 73 -5.69 -7.89 8.02
C LYS A 73 -4.35 -8.57 7.83
N PHE A 74 -4.25 -9.80 8.31
CA PHE A 74 -3.12 -10.68 8.04
C PHE A 74 -3.48 -11.61 6.88
N ILE A 75 -2.58 -11.70 5.92
CA ILE A 75 -2.63 -12.70 4.84
C ILE A 75 -1.39 -13.58 4.93
N ASP A 76 -1.42 -14.75 4.32
CA ASP A 76 -0.23 -15.59 4.23
C ASP A 76 0.88 -14.87 3.48
N ALA A 77 2.12 -15.04 3.94
CA ALA A 77 3.27 -14.49 3.26
C ALA A 77 3.36 -15.10 1.84
N PRO A 78 3.36 -14.28 0.78
CA PRO A 78 3.46 -14.77 -0.59
C PRO A 78 4.86 -15.35 -0.86
N ASP A 79 5.00 -16.20 -1.87
CA ASP A 79 6.24 -16.93 -2.15
C ASP A 79 7.44 -16.02 -2.38
N TRP A 80 7.25 -14.88 -3.04
CA TRP A 80 8.33 -13.91 -3.24
C TRP A 80 8.84 -13.35 -1.91
N LEU A 81 7.95 -13.14 -0.94
CA LEU A 81 8.31 -12.64 0.39
C LEU A 81 8.98 -13.75 1.19
N LYS A 82 8.48 -14.99 1.13
CA LYS A 82 9.10 -16.15 1.78
C LYS A 82 10.52 -16.41 1.26
N LYS A 83 10.77 -16.22 -0.05
CA LYS A 83 12.12 -16.33 -0.63
C LYS A 83 13.09 -15.27 -0.08
N GLN A 84 12.60 -14.07 0.23
CA GLN A 84 13.44 -12.98 0.75
C GLN A 84 13.55 -12.99 2.28
N VAL A 85 12.47 -13.36 2.96
CA VAL A 85 12.31 -13.33 4.42
C VAL A 85 11.60 -14.62 4.86
N PRO A 86 12.32 -15.77 4.91
CA PRO A 86 11.72 -17.08 5.17
C PRO A 86 11.00 -17.21 6.52
N ARG A 87 11.37 -16.35 7.48
CA ARG A 87 10.76 -16.31 8.81
C ARG A 87 9.41 -15.58 8.86
N ALA A 88 8.96 -14.95 7.78
CA ALA A 88 7.67 -14.28 7.72
C ALA A 88 6.57 -15.30 7.40
N GLU A 89 5.66 -15.51 8.34
CA GLU A 89 4.51 -16.40 8.18
C GLU A 89 3.33 -15.65 7.55
N LYS A 90 3.12 -14.42 8.01
CA LYS A 90 2.03 -13.54 7.58
C LYS A 90 2.55 -12.20 7.08
N LEU A 91 1.72 -11.49 6.33
CA LEU A 91 1.96 -10.13 5.85
C LEU A 91 0.85 -9.21 6.38
N ALA A 92 1.23 -8.11 7.02
CA ALA A 92 0.30 -7.07 7.46
C ALA A 92 -0.13 -6.21 6.28
N VAL A 93 -1.43 -6.24 5.99
CA VAL A 93 -2.00 -5.48 4.88
C VAL A 93 -3.23 -4.70 5.33
N LEU A 94 -3.58 -3.67 4.57
CA LEU A 94 -4.84 -2.96 4.76
C LEU A 94 -6.02 -3.92 4.51
N ALA A 95 -7.01 -3.89 5.40
CA ALA A 95 -8.26 -4.60 5.21
C ALA A 95 -9.14 -3.89 4.16
N PHE A 96 -9.75 -4.70 3.30
CA PHE A 96 -10.77 -4.25 2.34
C PHE A 96 -12.15 -4.14 3.01
N THR A 97 -13.06 -3.47 2.33
CA THR A 97 -14.50 -3.50 2.68
C THR A 97 -15.07 -4.90 2.45
N GLU A 98 -16.28 -5.14 2.96
CA GLU A 98 -17.05 -6.38 2.75
C GLU A 98 -17.20 -6.73 1.26
N ASN A 99 -17.27 -5.72 0.40
CA ASN A 99 -17.36 -5.90 -1.05
C ASN A 99 -16.01 -6.18 -1.73
N SER A 100 -14.95 -6.50 -0.96
CA SER A 100 -13.59 -6.76 -1.46
C SER A 100 -12.91 -5.59 -2.18
N TYR A 101 -13.43 -4.36 -2.04
CA TYR A 101 -12.83 -3.17 -2.61
C TYR A 101 -11.87 -2.49 -1.62
N CYS A 102 -10.83 -1.88 -2.16
CA CYS A 102 -9.95 -1.00 -1.40
C CYS A 102 -10.72 0.25 -0.94
N ASN A 103 -10.70 0.54 0.37
CA ASN A 103 -11.31 1.74 0.95
C ASN A 103 -10.84 3.05 0.29
N TYR A 104 -9.63 3.03 -0.24
CA TYR A 104 -8.95 4.16 -0.86
C TYR A 104 -8.99 4.15 -2.39
N PHE A 105 -9.83 3.31 -3.02
CA PHE A 105 -10.05 3.27 -4.45
C PHE A 105 -11.48 3.70 -4.81
N ASP A 106 -11.63 4.51 -5.85
CA ASP A 106 -12.91 4.94 -6.39
C ASP A 106 -13.24 4.08 -7.63
N PRO A 107 -14.21 3.16 -7.52
CA PRO A 107 -14.51 2.22 -8.60
C PRO A 107 -15.19 2.88 -9.80
N GLN A 108 -15.89 4.01 -9.61
CA GLN A 108 -16.58 4.70 -10.71
C GLN A 108 -15.58 5.42 -11.62
N THR A 109 -14.61 6.09 -11.00
CA THR A 109 -13.57 6.82 -11.74
C THR A 109 -12.33 5.98 -12.03
N GLN A 110 -12.29 4.74 -11.53
CA GLN A 110 -11.17 3.81 -11.55
C GLN A 110 -9.85 4.41 -11.02
N LYS A 111 -9.93 5.36 -10.08
CA LYS A 111 -8.77 6.11 -9.57
C LYS A 111 -8.60 5.92 -8.08
N CYS A 112 -7.35 5.98 -7.61
CA CYS A 112 -7.07 6.03 -6.19
C CYS A 112 -7.67 7.32 -5.59
N LYS A 113 -8.44 7.19 -4.51
CA LYS A 113 -9.02 8.31 -3.77
C LYS A 113 -7.88 9.08 -3.11
N ILE A 114 -7.82 10.37 -3.39
CA ILE A 114 -6.76 11.24 -2.89
C ILE A 114 -7.19 11.74 -1.51
N PHE A 115 -6.57 11.19 -0.47
CA PHE A 115 -6.83 11.59 0.91
C PHE A 115 -5.54 11.95 1.64
N PRO A 116 -5.51 13.03 2.43
CA PRO A 116 -4.36 13.36 3.27
C PRO A 116 -4.12 12.34 4.39
N ASN A 117 -5.09 11.48 4.69
CA ASN A 117 -5.04 10.48 5.77
C ASN A 117 -4.94 9.04 5.25
N CYS A 118 -4.56 8.79 4.00
CA CYS A 118 -4.38 7.42 3.53
C CYS A 118 -3.10 6.80 4.12
N PRO A 119 -2.96 5.46 4.10
CA PRO A 119 -1.70 4.80 4.40
C PRO A 119 -0.57 5.35 3.52
N LYS A 120 0.65 5.48 4.06
CA LYS A 120 1.92 5.64 3.35
C LYS A 120 2.06 4.67 2.17
N ALA A 121 1.57 3.44 2.32
CA ALA A 121 1.49 2.48 1.21
C ALA A 121 0.62 2.96 0.04
N CYS A 122 -0.38 3.80 0.30
CA CYS A 122 -1.19 4.46 -0.72
C CYS A 122 -0.56 5.77 -1.21
N LEU A 123 0.25 6.46 -0.39
CA LEU A 123 0.95 7.70 -0.78
C LEU A 123 1.98 7.51 -1.89
N ALA A 124 2.49 6.29 -2.09
CA ALA A 124 3.33 5.96 -3.24
C ALA A 124 2.63 6.27 -4.58
N TYR A 125 1.29 6.35 -4.57
CA TYR A 125 0.41 6.56 -5.72
C TYR A 125 -0.38 7.89 -5.63
N ASP A 126 0.08 8.85 -4.81
CA ASP A 126 -0.56 10.16 -4.67
C ASP A 126 -0.31 11.05 -5.91
N CYS A 127 -1.40 11.38 -6.60
CA CYS A 127 -1.38 12.09 -7.89
C CYS A 127 -1.17 13.59 -7.83
N ARG A 128 -1.03 14.18 -6.64
CA ARG A 128 -0.77 15.62 -6.49
C ARG A 128 0.60 16.04 -7.02
N GLU A 129 1.54 15.12 -7.06
CA GLU A 129 2.92 15.33 -7.54
C GLU A 129 3.12 14.88 -9.01
N ASP A 130 2.07 14.44 -9.71
CA ASP A 130 2.17 13.98 -11.10
C ASP A 130 2.70 15.13 -12.00
N PRO A 131 3.71 14.89 -12.87
CA PRO A 131 4.23 15.96 -13.73
C PRO A 131 3.19 16.54 -14.69
N ARG A 132 2.11 15.80 -15.00
CA ARG A 132 1.07 16.20 -15.94
C ARG A 132 0.05 17.18 -15.33
N PRO A 133 -0.19 18.35 -15.96
CA PRO A 133 -1.08 19.39 -15.42
C PRO A 133 -2.54 18.94 -15.17
N GLU A 134 -3.09 18.11 -16.05
CA GLU A 134 -4.46 17.60 -16.00
C GLU A 134 -4.69 16.67 -14.80
N ILE A 135 -3.71 15.81 -14.48
CA ILE A 135 -3.75 14.93 -13.31
C ILE A 135 -3.62 15.74 -12.02
N LYS A 136 -2.71 16.74 -11.99
CA LYS A 136 -2.61 17.69 -10.88
C LYS A 136 -3.92 18.44 -10.64
N LYS A 137 -4.57 18.90 -11.71
CA LYS A 137 -5.86 19.61 -11.62
C LYS A 137 -6.95 18.69 -11.06
N PHE A 138 -7.04 17.46 -11.56
CA PHE A 138 -7.93 16.43 -11.02
C PHE A 138 -7.68 16.19 -9.51
N ALA A 139 -6.42 16.04 -9.13
CA ALA A 139 -6.02 15.81 -7.74
C ALA A 139 -6.44 16.96 -6.81
N LYS A 140 -6.21 18.20 -7.23
CA LYS A 140 -6.64 19.41 -6.50
C LYS A 140 -8.16 19.51 -6.38
N MET A 141 -8.92 19.13 -7.42
CA MET A 141 -10.39 19.13 -7.36
C MET A 141 -10.91 18.10 -6.34
N ARG A 142 -10.40 16.86 -6.38
CA ARG A 142 -10.80 15.80 -5.43
C ARG A 142 -10.46 16.13 -3.99
N GLU A 143 -9.29 16.74 -3.75
CA GLU A 143 -8.92 17.21 -2.41
C GLU A 143 -9.92 18.26 -1.88
N LYS A 144 -10.37 19.18 -2.73
CA LYS A 144 -11.39 20.19 -2.36
C LYS A 144 -12.75 19.54 -2.05
N GLU A 145 -13.20 18.60 -2.87
CA GLU A 145 -14.44 17.84 -2.63
C GLU A 145 -14.40 17.14 -1.28
N PHE A 146 -13.31 16.41 -0.99
CA PHE A 146 -13.18 15.69 0.27
C PHE A 146 -13.18 16.62 1.50
N LYS A 147 -12.52 17.78 1.41
CA LYS A 147 -12.54 18.78 2.49
C LYS A 147 -13.94 19.35 2.73
N LYS A 148 -14.81 19.39 1.71
CA LYS A 148 -16.23 19.77 1.88
C LYS A 148 -17.01 18.68 2.60
N PHE A 149 -16.83 17.41 2.22
CA PHE A 149 -17.50 16.28 2.89
C PHE A 149 -17.16 16.15 4.37
N LYS A 150 -15.92 16.45 4.79
CA LYS A 150 -15.51 16.41 6.21
C LYS A 150 -16.10 17.52 7.10
N LYS A 151 -16.71 18.54 6.51
CA LYS A 151 -17.32 19.65 7.25
C LYS A 151 -18.81 19.44 7.53
N GLN A 152 -19.39 18.36 6.99
CA GLN A 152 -20.74 17.89 7.27
C GLN A 152 -20.66 16.80 8.34
#